data_AF-A0A259S4L9-F1
#
_entry.id   AF-A0A259S4L9-F1
#
_cell.length_a   1.000
_cell.length_b   1.000
_cell.length_c   1.000
_cell.angle_alpha   90.00
_cell.angle_beta   90.00
_cell.angle_gamma   90.00
#
_symmetry.space_group_name_H-M   'P 1'
#
loop_
_entity.id
_entity.type
_entity.pdbx_description
1 polymer ?
#
loop_
_entity_poly.entity_id
_entity_poly.type
_entity_poly.pdbx_seq_one_letter_code
_entity_poly.pdbx_strand_id
1 'polypeptide(L)'
;MDLYEYQARDLFEKYGVPVLAGIVADTPEEVKAAAEKLGGVVVVKAQVKTGGRGKAGGVKVAKNPDEAYEAAKAILGLNIKGHVVKRVMVAAGARIAREFYFSVLLDRSNRSYLSLASVEGGMEIEQLAVEKPEALARVEVNPLEGITPEKALEIAKAGNFEPGLAEKVADVFVKLYEVYKGEDATLVEVNPLVQTEEGDIIALDGKVTL
;
A
#
# COMPACT_ATOMS: atom_id res chain seq x y z
N MET A 1 -1.41 5.24 -16.50
CA MET A 1 -2.56 4.33 -16.31
C MET A 1 -2.54 3.85 -14.86
N ASP A 2 -3.66 3.95 -14.14
CA ASP A 2 -3.74 3.44 -12.76
C ASP A 2 -3.99 1.93 -12.72
N LEU A 3 -3.30 1.25 -11.80
CA LEU A 3 -3.50 -0.16 -11.51
C LEU A 3 -4.55 -0.38 -10.41
N TYR A 4 -5.13 -1.58 -10.36
CA TYR A 4 -5.86 -2.04 -9.18
C TYR A 4 -4.87 -2.43 -8.07
N GLU A 5 -5.31 -2.40 -6.80
CA GLU A 5 -4.46 -2.77 -5.66
C GLU A 5 -3.87 -4.17 -5.81
N TYR A 6 -4.65 -5.17 -6.25
CA TYR A 6 -4.11 -6.52 -6.45
C TYR A 6 -2.97 -6.56 -7.48
N GLN A 7 -3.06 -5.74 -8.54
CA GLN A 7 -2.02 -5.65 -9.56
C GLN A 7 -0.76 -4.95 -9.02
N ALA A 8 -0.94 -3.88 -8.24
CA ALA A 8 0.16 -3.23 -7.54
C ALA A 8 0.84 -4.19 -6.56
N ARG A 9 0.07 -4.98 -5.80
CA ARG A 9 0.57 -6.01 -4.90
C ARG A 9 1.35 -7.10 -5.63
N ASP A 10 0.85 -7.57 -6.78
CA ASP A 10 1.54 -8.60 -7.57
C ASP A 10 2.86 -8.06 -8.17
N LEU A 11 2.89 -6.78 -8.56
CA LEU A 11 4.13 -6.11 -8.93
C LEU A 11 5.08 -6.02 -7.72
N PHE A 12 4.60 -5.58 -6.57
CA PHE A 12 5.41 -5.51 -5.35
C PHE A 12 6.06 -6.88 -5.02
N GLU A 13 5.28 -7.96 -5.05
CA GLU A 13 5.81 -9.32 -4.84
C GLU A 13 6.87 -9.69 -5.89
N LYS A 14 6.64 -9.40 -7.17
CA LYS A 14 7.59 -9.67 -8.27
C LYS A 14 8.94 -8.99 -8.06
N TYR A 15 8.97 -7.80 -7.46
CA TYR A 15 10.19 -7.06 -7.13
C TYR A 15 10.72 -7.34 -5.71
N GLY A 16 10.11 -8.30 -4.99
CA GLY A 16 10.56 -8.71 -3.66
C GLY A 16 10.23 -7.71 -2.54
N VAL A 17 9.32 -6.76 -2.79
CA VAL A 17 8.70 -5.94 -1.74
C VAL A 17 7.83 -6.86 -0.88
N PRO A 18 8.01 -6.91 0.45
CA PRO A 18 7.21 -7.76 1.30
C PRO A 18 5.74 -7.35 1.26
N VAL A 19 4.86 -8.28 0.93
CA VAL A 19 3.40 -8.10 0.87
C VAL A 19 2.71 -9.29 1.50
N LEU A 20 1.47 -9.10 1.93
CA LEU A 20 0.64 -10.21 2.37
C LEU A 20 0.11 -11.02 1.17
N ALA A 21 -0.20 -12.28 1.43
CA ALA A 21 -0.90 -13.12 0.48
C ALA A 21 -2.27 -12.52 0.16
N GLY A 22 -2.59 -12.42 -1.14
CA GLY A 22 -3.85 -11.89 -1.64
C GLY A 22 -4.42 -12.81 -2.71
N ILE A 23 -5.73 -13.00 -2.71
CA ILE A 23 -6.45 -13.80 -3.70
C ILE A 23 -7.61 -12.97 -4.24
N VAL A 24 -7.67 -12.80 -5.55
CA VAL A 24 -8.80 -12.13 -6.21
C VAL A 24 -10.01 -13.06 -6.33
N ALA A 25 -11.20 -12.48 -6.21
CA ALA A 25 -12.46 -13.18 -6.32
C ALA A 25 -13.53 -12.26 -6.92
N ASP A 26 -14.39 -12.83 -7.75
CA ASP A 26 -15.48 -12.15 -8.46
C ASP A 26 -16.86 -12.53 -7.89
N THR A 27 -16.93 -13.56 -7.04
CA THR A 27 -18.17 -14.02 -6.38
C THR A 27 -18.00 -14.18 -4.86
N PRO A 28 -19.08 -14.08 -4.06
CA PRO A 28 -19.03 -14.38 -2.63
C PRO A 28 -18.50 -15.79 -2.31
N GLU A 29 -18.83 -16.79 -3.13
CA GLU A 29 -18.37 -18.17 -2.98
C GLU A 29 -16.85 -18.28 -3.16
N GLU A 30 -16.29 -17.60 -4.16
CA GLU A 30 -14.84 -17.51 -4.36
C GLU A 30 -14.15 -16.80 -3.19
N VAL A 31 -14.77 -15.75 -2.62
CA VAL A 31 -14.25 -15.07 -1.42
C VAL A 31 -14.20 -16.01 -0.23
N LYS A 32 -15.24 -16.81 -0.01
CA LYS A 32 -15.27 -17.80 1.06
C LYS A 32 -14.14 -18.82 0.88
N ALA A 33 -13.99 -19.38 -0.31
CA ALA A 33 -12.92 -20.34 -0.62
C ALA A 33 -11.52 -19.73 -0.46
N ALA A 34 -11.33 -18.47 -0.86
CA ALA A 34 -10.08 -17.74 -0.65
C ALA A 34 -9.77 -17.55 0.84
N ALA A 35 -10.77 -17.20 1.65
CA ALA A 35 -10.63 -17.06 3.09
C ALA A 35 -10.29 -18.40 3.78
N GLU A 36 -10.90 -19.51 3.35
CA GLU A 36 -10.55 -20.86 3.81
C GLU A 36 -9.10 -21.22 3.49
N LYS A 37 -8.64 -20.88 2.28
CA LYS A 37 -7.27 -21.15 1.84
C LYS A 37 -6.22 -20.32 2.59
N LEU A 38 -6.49 -19.04 2.85
CA LEU A 38 -5.58 -18.16 3.57
C LEU A 38 -5.55 -18.48 5.07
N GLY A 39 -6.70 -18.84 5.64
CA GLY A 39 -6.86 -19.13 7.06
C GLY A 39 -6.76 -17.88 7.94
N GLY A 40 -7.26 -17.99 9.18
CA GLY A 40 -7.22 -16.91 10.15
C GLY A 40 -8.09 -15.71 9.79
N VAL A 41 -7.67 -14.52 10.22
CA VAL A 41 -8.35 -13.25 9.92
C VAL A 41 -7.94 -12.80 8.52
N VAL A 42 -8.93 -12.41 7.72
CA VAL A 42 -8.73 -11.87 6.37
C VAL A 42 -9.38 -10.50 6.21
N VAL A 43 -8.98 -9.77 5.18
CA VAL A 43 -9.58 -8.48 4.81
C VAL A 43 -10.09 -8.58 3.38
N VAL A 44 -11.40 -8.35 3.18
CA VAL A 44 -12.03 -8.28 1.86
C VAL A 44 -12.00 -6.84 1.38
N LYS A 45 -11.27 -6.58 0.28
CA LYS A 45 -11.01 -5.24 -0.26
C LYS A 45 -11.56 -5.08 -1.68
N ALA A 46 -12.40 -4.07 -1.88
CA ALA A 46 -12.92 -3.67 -3.17
C ALA A 46 -11.79 -3.29 -4.15
N GLN A 47 -11.84 -3.86 -5.35
CA GLN A 47 -10.88 -3.55 -6.42
C GLN A 47 -11.46 -2.47 -7.35
N VAL A 48 -11.18 -1.21 -7.01
CA VAL A 48 -11.53 -0.01 -7.80
C VAL A 48 -10.34 0.93 -7.85
N LYS A 49 -10.21 1.71 -8.93
CA LYS A 49 -9.09 2.65 -9.16
C LYS A 49 -9.31 4.00 -8.48
N THR A 50 -9.75 3.97 -7.21
CA THR A 50 -9.99 5.17 -6.41
C THR A 50 -9.72 4.92 -4.93
N GLY A 51 -9.19 5.92 -4.24
CA GLY A 51 -8.94 5.89 -2.79
C GLY A 51 -10.20 6.13 -1.96
N GLY A 52 -10.09 5.97 -0.63
CA GLY A 52 -11.19 6.15 0.32
C GLY A 52 -12.17 4.96 0.38
N ARG A 53 -11.75 3.78 -0.07
CA ARG A 53 -12.56 2.54 -0.11
C ARG A 53 -13.05 2.12 1.27
N GLY A 54 -12.20 2.24 2.30
CA GLY A 54 -12.57 1.92 3.68
C GLY A 54 -13.74 2.77 4.18
N LYS A 55 -13.67 4.09 4.00
CA LYS A 55 -14.75 5.03 4.36
C LYS A 55 -16.05 4.76 3.59
N ALA A 56 -15.95 4.24 2.37
CA ALA A 56 -17.10 3.86 1.54
C ALA A 56 -17.65 2.45 1.81
N GLY A 57 -17.13 1.73 2.82
CA GLY A 57 -17.56 0.37 3.16
C GLY A 57 -17.00 -0.73 2.24
N GLY A 58 -16.07 -0.38 1.35
CA GLY A 58 -15.42 -1.31 0.42
C GLY A 58 -14.24 -2.09 1.02
N VAL A 59 -13.98 -1.97 2.32
CA VAL A 59 -12.95 -2.75 3.03
C VAL A 59 -13.58 -3.30 4.31
N LYS A 60 -13.54 -4.62 4.49
CA LYS A 60 -14.11 -5.30 5.66
C LYS A 60 -13.18 -6.39 6.18
N VAL A 61 -12.96 -6.39 7.48
CA VAL A 61 -12.25 -7.48 8.19
C VAL A 61 -13.23 -8.61 8.45
N ALA A 62 -12.81 -9.85 8.19
CA ALA A 62 -13.57 -11.06 8.46
C ALA A 62 -12.70 -12.04 9.26
N LYS A 63 -13.26 -12.61 10.33
CA LYS A 63 -12.56 -13.51 11.24
C LYS A 63 -12.67 -14.98 10.86
N ASN A 64 -13.54 -15.30 9.91
CA ASN A 64 -13.78 -16.64 9.41
C ASN A 64 -14.35 -16.56 7.97
N PRO A 65 -14.40 -17.70 7.24
CA PRO A 65 -14.89 -17.73 5.87
C PRO A 65 -16.34 -17.29 5.67
N ASP A 66 -17.23 -17.55 6.64
CA ASP A 66 -18.63 -17.14 6.54
C ASP A 66 -18.78 -15.61 6.67
N GLU A 67 -18.01 -14.98 7.56
CA GLU A 67 -17.91 -13.52 7.63
C GLU A 67 -17.34 -12.93 6.34
N ALA A 68 -16.37 -13.60 5.70
CA ALA A 68 -15.79 -13.16 4.44
C ALA A 68 -16.82 -13.21 3.30
N TYR A 69 -17.65 -14.26 3.27
CA TYR A 69 -18.77 -14.40 2.34
C TYR A 69 -19.79 -13.24 2.48
N GLU A 70 -20.20 -12.93 3.71
CA GLU A 70 -21.13 -11.82 3.97
C GLU A 70 -20.50 -10.45 3.66
N ALA A 71 -19.20 -10.29 3.93
CA ALA A 71 -18.46 -9.10 3.51
C ALA A 71 -18.44 -8.94 1.99
N ALA A 72 -18.27 -10.03 1.23
CA ALA A 72 -18.30 -10.00 -0.23
C ALA A 72 -19.66 -9.57 -0.77
N LYS A 73 -20.76 -10.11 -0.23
CA LYS A 73 -22.13 -9.70 -0.60
C LYS A 73 -22.39 -8.22 -0.35
N ALA A 74 -21.82 -7.68 0.72
CA ALA A 74 -21.94 -6.27 1.03
C ALA A 74 -21.09 -5.37 0.14
N ILE A 75 -19.98 -5.88 -0.42
CA ILE A 75 -18.99 -5.10 -1.18
C ILE A 75 -19.22 -5.17 -2.69
N LEU A 76 -19.47 -6.36 -3.24
CA LEU A 76 -19.69 -6.56 -4.67
C LEU A 76 -20.96 -5.82 -5.11
N GLY A 77 -20.86 -5.03 -6.18
CA GLY A 77 -21.93 -4.17 -6.67
C GLY A 77 -22.03 -2.79 -5.99
N LEU A 78 -21.26 -2.52 -4.93
CA LEU A 78 -21.19 -1.16 -4.37
C LEU A 78 -20.69 -0.18 -5.43
N ASN A 79 -21.22 1.05 -5.39
CA ASN A 79 -20.70 2.16 -6.18
C ASN A 79 -19.83 3.05 -5.27
N ILE A 80 -18.52 3.06 -5.53
CA ILE A 80 -17.55 3.87 -4.79
C ILE A 80 -17.10 5.00 -5.72
N LYS A 81 -17.58 6.23 -5.48
CA LYS A 81 -17.22 7.43 -6.25
C LYS A 81 -17.40 7.26 -7.78
N GLY A 82 -18.45 6.57 -8.22
CA GLY A 82 -18.72 6.30 -9.63
C GLY A 82 -18.15 4.96 -10.14
N HIS A 83 -17.37 4.24 -9.33
CA HIS A 83 -16.81 2.94 -9.69
C HIS A 83 -17.64 1.81 -9.09
N VAL A 84 -18.29 1.01 -9.93
CA VAL A 84 -18.99 -0.21 -9.50
C VAL A 84 -17.96 -1.30 -9.20
N VAL A 85 -18.00 -1.85 -7.99
CA VAL A 85 -17.13 -2.94 -7.56
C VAL A 85 -17.57 -4.23 -8.24
N LYS A 86 -16.73 -4.76 -9.13
CA LYS A 86 -16.97 -6.03 -9.85
C LYS A 86 -16.09 -7.19 -9.37
N ARG A 87 -15.05 -6.86 -8.60
CA ARG A 87 -14.02 -7.76 -8.10
C ARG A 87 -13.58 -7.31 -6.72
N VAL A 88 -13.23 -8.26 -5.87
CA VAL A 88 -12.57 -8.01 -4.59
C VAL A 88 -11.25 -8.77 -4.52
N MET A 89 -10.41 -8.38 -3.57
CA MET A 89 -9.23 -9.11 -3.15
C MET A 89 -9.42 -9.52 -1.69
N VAL A 90 -9.21 -10.79 -1.39
CA VAL A 90 -9.13 -11.33 -0.03
C VAL A 90 -7.66 -11.35 0.35
N ALA A 91 -7.26 -10.49 1.28
CA ALA A 91 -5.89 -10.41 1.78
C ALA A 91 -5.79 -11.06 3.16
N ALA A 92 -4.67 -11.72 3.45
CA ALA A 92 -4.36 -12.18 4.80
C ALA A 92 -4.28 -10.98 5.77
N GLY A 93 -4.68 -11.19 7.03
CA GLY A 93 -4.49 -10.19 8.08
C GLY A 93 -3.06 -10.18 8.62
N ALA A 94 -2.66 -9.05 9.18
CA ALA A 94 -1.40 -8.89 9.92
C ALA A 94 -1.66 -8.27 11.29
N ARG A 95 -0.82 -8.57 12.27
CA ARG A 95 -0.82 -7.89 13.56
C ARG A 95 0.00 -6.62 13.44
N ILE A 96 -0.69 -5.49 13.27
CA ILE A 96 -0.07 -4.20 12.97
C ILE A 96 0.36 -3.55 14.28
N ALA A 97 1.66 -3.28 14.42
CA ALA A 97 2.21 -2.50 15.52
C ALA A 97 2.22 -1.01 15.19
N ARG A 98 2.62 -0.65 13.96
CA ARG A 98 2.71 0.74 13.48
C ARG A 98 2.40 0.83 11.99
N GLU A 99 1.84 1.96 11.58
CA GLU A 99 1.54 2.28 10.19
C GLU A 99 2.34 3.50 9.74
N PHE A 100 2.89 3.42 8.53
CA PHE A 100 3.75 4.41 7.91
C PHE A 100 3.28 4.74 6.51
N TYR A 101 3.83 5.81 5.95
CA TYR A 101 3.58 6.24 4.58
C TYR A 101 4.90 6.31 3.81
N PHE A 102 4.88 5.83 2.57
CA PHE A 102 5.96 6.05 1.61
C PHE A 102 5.41 6.22 0.20
N SER A 103 5.98 7.15 -0.56
CA SER A 103 5.81 7.20 -2.00
C SER A 103 7.04 7.73 -2.73
N VAL A 104 7.10 7.43 -4.04
CA VAL A 104 7.99 8.05 -5.01
C VAL A 104 7.17 8.42 -6.25
N LEU A 105 7.35 9.65 -6.74
CA LEU A 105 6.57 10.21 -7.83
C LEU A 105 7.40 11.13 -8.72
N LEU A 106 6.90 11.38 -9.94
CA LEU A 106 7.46 12.39 -10.84
C LEU A 106 7.08 13.79 -10.36
N ASP A 107 8.07 14.57 -9.93
CA ASP A 107 7.90 16.00 -9.64
C ASP A 107 8.11 16.81 -10.92
N ARG A 108 7.00 17.18 -11.55
CA ARG A 108 6.99 17.96 -12.79
C ARG A 108 7.50 19.38 -12.62
N SER A 109 7.35 19.96 -11.42
CA SER A 109 7.77 21.33 -11.15
C SER A 109 9.29 21.42 -11.14
N ASN A 110 9.94 20.48 -10.45
CA ASN A 110 11.39 20.42 -10.34
C ASN A 110 12.06 19.56 -11.43
N ARG A 111 11.27 18.89 -12.27
CA ARG A 111 11.75 17.99 -13.34
C ARG A 111 12.65 16.87 -12.80
N SER A 112 12.30 16.37 -11.63
CA SER A 112 13.04 15.39 -10.84
C SER A 112 12.07 14.34 -10.29
N TYR A 113 12.57 13.40 -9.49
CA TYR A 113 11.70 12.53 -8.70
C TYR A 113 11.62 13.07 -7.27
N LEU A 114 10.48 12.84 -6.62
CA LEU A 114 10.26 13.23 -5.23
C LEU A 114 9.85 11.98 -4.45
N SER A 115 10.51 11.74 -3.34
CA SER A 115 10.05 10.79 -2.34
C SER A 115 9.37 11.51 -1.19
N LEU A 116 8.25 10.94 -0.76
CA LEU A 116 7.51 11.35 0.42
C LEU A 116 7.55 10.21 1.44
N ALA A 117 7.82 10.52 2.71
CA ALA A 117 7.84 9.51 3.77
C ALA A 117 7.35 10.08 5.10
N SER A 118 6.65 9.26 5.88
CA SER A 118 6.20 9.65 7.22
C SER A 118 6.02 8.44 8.14
N VAL A 119 6.32 8.63 9.42
CA VAL A 119 5.93 7.71 10.49
C VAL A 119 4.43 7.78 10.84
N GLU A 120 3.68 8.74 10.28
CA GLU A 120 2.23 8.87 10.39
C GLU A 120 1.54 8.29 9.13
N GLY A 121 1.38 6.97 9.08
CA GLY A 121 0.64 6.27 8.01
C GLY A 121 -0.83 6.02 8.31
N GLY A 122 -1.54 5.40 7.35
CA GLY A 122 -2.94 4.97 7.53
C GLY A 122 -3.98 6.09 7.40
N MET A 123 -3.56 7.30 7.04
CA MET A 123 -4.41 8.48 6.86
C MET A 123 -4.26 9.09 5.46
N GLU A 124 -5.13 10.05 5.11
CA GLU A 124 -5.04 10.76 3.83
C GLU A 124 -3.81 11.67 3.85
N ILE A 125 -2.88 11.45 2.92
CA ILE A 125 -1.58 12.15 2.92
C ILE A 125 -1.73 13.64 2.63
N GLU A 126 -2.74 14.03 1.85
CA GLU A 126 -3.06 15.42 1.55
C GLU A 126 -3.49 16.18 2.80
N GLN A 127 -4.17 15.52 3.73
CA GLN A 127 -4.53 16.12 5.01
C GLN A 127 -3.29 16.28 5.91
N LEU A 128 -2.45 15.25 6.00
CA LEU A 128 -1.20 15.32 6.76
C LEU A 128 -0.29 16.45 6.24
N ALA A 129 -0.18 16.60 4.93
CA ALA A 129 0.62 17.64 4.29
C ALA A 129 0.20 19.07 4.63
N VAL A 130 -1.07 19.29 5.02
CA VAL A 130 -1.62 20.60 5.42
C VAL A 130 -1.58 20.79 6.92
N GLU A 131 -1.97 19.77 7.69
CA GLU A 131 -2.10 19.87 9.16
C GLU A 131 -0.76 19.75 9.89
N LYS A 132 0.14 18.91 9.38
CA LYS A 132 1.47 18.64 9.94
C LYS A 132 2.52 18.51 8.83
N PRO A 133 2.79 19.60 8.08
CA PRO A 133 3.73 19.55 6.96
C PRO A 133 5.14 19.04 7.34
N GLU A 134 5.55 19.23 8.60
CA GLU A 134 6.80 18.77 9.20
C GLU A 134 6.85 17.26 9.48
N ALA A 135 5.69 16.60 9.60
CA ALA A 135 5.61 15.15 9.76
C ALA A 135 5.78 14.42 8.42
N LEU A 136 5.77 15.14 7.30
CA LEU A 136 5.91 14.60 5.96
C LEU A 136 7.24 15.01 5.33
N ALA A 137 8.19 14.08 5.31
CA ALA A 137 9.45 14.27 4.61
C ALA A 137 9.23 14.42 3.11
N ARG A 138 9.98 15.33 2.51
CA ARG A 138 10.02 15.60 1.07
C ARG A 138 11.47 15.58 0.65
N VAL A 139 11.90 14.52 -0.01
CA VAL A 139 13.30 14.31 -0.39
C VAL A 139 13.38 14.15 -1.89
N GLU A 140 14.14 15.05 -2.53
CA GLU A 140 14.41 14.95 -3.95
C GLU A 140 15.26 13.69 -4.24
N VAL A 141 14.89 12.98 -5.30
CA VAL A 141 15.56 11.79 -5.80
C VAL A 141 16.09 12.09 -7.19
N ASN A 142 17.42 12.05 -7.33
CA ASN A 142 18.09 12.26 -8.61
C ASN A 142 17.69 11.15 -9.61
N PRO A 143 17.11 11.46 -10.78
CA PRO A 143 16.68 10.44 -11.74
C PRO A 143 17.79 9.53 -12.29
N LEU A 144 19.05 9.99 -12.29
CA LEU A 144 20.18 9.21 -12.77
C LEU A 144 20.68 8.19 -11.74
N GLU A 145 20.58 8.53 -10.46
CA GLU A 145 21.09 7.71 -9.35
C GLU A 145 19.98 6.84 -8.73
N GLY A 146 18.80 7.42 -8.53
CA GLY A 146 17.65 6.77 -7.91
C GLY A 146 17.71 6.72 -6.39
N ILE A 147 16.99 5.75 -5.81
CA ILE A 147 16.99 5.50 -4.36
C ILE A 147 18.00 4.39 -4.05
N THR A 148 19.26 4.77 -3.83
CA THR A 148 20.30 3.88 -3.29
C THR A 148 20.05 3.58 -1.80
N PRO A 149 20.74 2.60 -1.19
CA PRO A 149 20.64 2.37 0.26
C PRO A 149 20.92 3.63 1.11
N GLU A 150 21.90 4.43 0.73
CA GLU A 150 22.24 5.68 1.43
C GLU A 150 21.11 6.71 1.30
N LYS A 151 20.56 6.86 0.09
CA LYS A 151 19.42 7.77 -0.16
C LYS A 151 18.15 7.27 0.55
N ALA A 152 17.91 5.97 0.58
CA ALA A 152 16.79 5.38 1.32
C ALA A 152 16.89 5.64 2.82
N LEU A 153 18.09 5.54 3.39
CA LEU A 153 18.33 5.87 4.80
C LEU A 153 18.19 7.37 5.08
N GLU A 154 18.60 8.24 4.15
CA GLU A 154 18.34 9.69 4.21
C GLU A 154 16.83 9.98 4.24
N ILE A 155 16.06 9.35 3.34
CA ILE A 155 14.58 9.46 3.29
C ILE A 155 13.97 9.00 4.62
N ALA A 156 14.38 7.85 5.13
CA ALA A 156 13.87 7.32 6.40
C ALA A 156 14.20 8.23 7.58
N LYS A 157 15.42 8.78 7.65
CA LYS A 157 15.79 9.75 8.71
C LYS A 157 14.97 11.03 8.60
N ALA A 158 14.78 11.56 7.39
CA ALA A 158 13.95 12.74 7.16
C ALA A 158 12.49 12.50 7.57
N GLY A 159 11.99 11.27 7.36
CA GLY A 159 10.65 10.84 7.78
C GLY A 159 10.50 10.58 9.28
N ASN A 160 11.53 10.87 10.09
CA ASN A 160 11.58 10.67 11.54
C ASN A 160 11.49 9.19 11.98
N PHE A 161 11.99 8.26 11.17
CA PHE A 161 12.10 6.87 11.58
C PHE A 161 13.29 6.68 12.54
N GLU A 162 13.04 6.00 13.66
CA GLU A 162 14.08 5.64 14.65
C GLU A 162 15.18 4.79 13.99
N PRO A 163 16.46 4.89 14.41
CA PRO A 163 17.60 4.30 13.67
C PRO A 163 17.44 2.84 13.25
N GLY A 164 17.05 1.94 14.16
CA GLY A 164 16.87 0.51 13.83
C GLY A 164 15.66 0.22 12.95
N LEU A 165 14.64 1.10 12.96
CA LEU A 165 13.50 1.03 12.05
C LEU A 165 13.84 1.65 10.69
N ALA A 166 14.63 2.73 10.68
CA ALA A 166 15.07 3.43 9.48
C ALA A 166 15.82 2.50 8.52
N GLU A 167 16.69 1.64 9.03
CA GLU A 167 17.38 0.62 8.21
C GLU A 167 16.39 -0.36 7.58
N LYS A 168 15.43 -0.89 8.36
CA LYS A 168 14.42 -1.84 7.87
C LYS A 168 13.51 -1.24 6.79
N VAL A 169 13.05 0.00 6.97
CA VAL A 169 12.19 0.64 5.96
C VAL A 169 12.99 1.09 4.75
N ALA A 170 14.26 1.47 4.92
CA ALA A 170 15.15 1.84 3.81
C ALA A 170 15.32 0.69 2.81
N ASP A 171 15.50 -0.55 3.29
CA ASP A 171 15.56 -1.74 2.43
C ASP A 171 14.29 -1.91 1.58
N VAL A 172 13.12 -1.57 2.14
CA VAL A 172 11.84 -1.63 1.41
C VAL A 172 11.69 -0.45 0.44
N PHE A 173 12.16 0.75 0.80
CA PHE A 173 12.13 1.94 -0.06
C PHE A 173 12.95 1.73 -1.34
N VAL A 174 14.13 1.11 -1.23
CA VAL A 174 14.95 0.73 -2.41
C VAL A 174 14.13 -0.18 -3.35
N LYS A 175 13.49 -1.22 -2.82
CA LYS A 175 12.69 -2.15 -3.63
C LYS A 175 11.47 -1.48 -4.27
N LEU A 176 10.80 -0.58 -3.57
CA LEU A 176 9.68 0.20 -4.11
C LEU A 176 10.14 1.15 -5.22
N TYR A 177 11.35 1.68 -5.14
CA TYR A 177 11.96 2.42 -6.24
C TYR A 177 12.29 1.53 -7.44
N GLU A 178 12.76 0.30 -7.22
CA GLU A 178 12.96 -0.65 -8.32
C GLU A 178 11.64 -0.99 -9.04
N VAL A 179 10.51 -1.05 -8.33
CA VAL A 179 9.18 -1.13 -8.96
C VAL A 179 8.90 0.12 -9.79
N TYR A 180 9.13 1.30 -9.22
CA TYR A 180 8.89 2.58 -9.90
C TYR A 180 9.67 2.66 -11.23
N LYS A 181 10.96 2.34 -11.17
CA LYS A 181 11.87 2.39 -12.31
C LYS A 181 11.61 1.26 -13.31
N GLY A 182 11.42 0.03 -12.83
CA GLY A 182 11.32 -1.16 -13.68
C GLY A 182 10.00 -1.27 -14.46
N GLU A 183 8.94 -0.61 -13.98
CA GLU A 183 7.64 -0.57 -14.66
C GLU A 183 7.35 0.78 -15.35
N ASP A 184 8.36 1.67 -15.46
CA ASP A 184 8.21 3.04 -15.99
C ASP A 184 7.05 3.80 -15.31
N ALA A 185 6.94 3.67 -13.99
CA ALA A 185 5.88 4.26 -13.22
C ALA A 185 6.04 5.78 -13.06
N THR A 186 4.91 6.48 -12.95
CA THR A 186 4.86 7.89 -12.57
C THR A 186 4.51 8.10 -11.10
N LEU A 187 3.99 7.06 -10.43
CA LEU A 187 3.75 7.01 -8.98
C LEU A 187 3.87 5.57 -8.47
N VAL A 188 4.60 5.39 -7.37
CA VAL A 188 4.49 4.23 -6.48
C VAL A 188 4.22 4.75 -5.07
N GLU A 189 3.11 4.33 -4.47
CA GLU A 189 2.70 4.73 -3.13
C GLU A 189 2.27 3.50 -2.32
N VAL A 190 2.69 3.45 -1.06
CA VAL A 190 2.31 2.44 -0.08
C VAL A 190 1.72 3.16 1.14
N ASN A 191 0.43 2.94 1.37
CA ASN A 191 -0.30 3.53 2.49
C ASN A 191 -1.43 2.61 3.00
N PRO A 192 -1.24 1.86 4.09
CA PRO A 192 -0.08 1.89 4.97
C PRO A 192 1.05 0.94 4.54
N LEU A 193 2.29 1.37 4.78
CA LEU A 193 3.44 0.49 4.99
C LEU A 193 3.48 0.15 6.48
N VAL A 194 3.45 -1.13 6.86
CA VAL A 194 3.26 -1.51 8.27
C VAL A 194 4.49 -2.15 8.87
N GLN A 195 4.71 -1.89 10.16
CA GLN A 195 5.53 -2.73 11.03
C GLN A 195 4.61 -3.73 11.74
N THR A 196 4.89 -5.02 11.63
CA THR A 196 4.15 -6.04 12.38
C THR A 196 4.63 -6.13 13.83
N GLU A 197 3.88 -6.82 14.70
CA GLU A 197 4.32 -7.13 16.07
C GLU A 197 5.61 -7.97 16.09
N GLU A 198 5.84 -8.78 15.05
CA GLU A 198 7.07 -9.55 14.83
C GLU A 198 8.25 -8.67 14.34
N GLY A 199 7.96 -7.41 14.00
CA GLY A 199 8.96 -6.42 13.58
C GLY A 199 9.28 -6.44 12.10
N ASP A 200 8.49 -7.12 11.28
CA ASP A 200 8.61 -7.14 9.82
C ASP A 200 8.00 -5.90 9.20
N ILE A 201 8.55 -5.45 8.05
CA ILE A 201 8.03 -4.33 7.28
C ILE A 201 7.29 -4.85 6.05
N ILE A 202 5.99 -4.54 5.93
CA ILE A 202 5.11 -5.10 4.92
C ILE A 202 4.29 -4.00 4.25
N ALA A 203 4.20 -4.01 2.91
CA ALA A 203 3.27 -3.17 2.17
C ALA A 203 1.86 -3.77 2.24
N LEU A 204 0.95 -3.08 2.93
CA LEU A 204 -0.41 -3.58 3.17
C LEU A 204 -1.42 -3.13 2.11
N ASP A 205 -1.19 -1.96 1.51
CA ASP A 205 -1.94 -1.39 0.39
C ASP A 205 -0.95 -0.70 -0.55
N GLY A 206 -1.29 -0.61 -1.83
CA GLY A 206 -0.41 -0.15 -2.88
C GLY A 206 -1.16 0.56 -3.98
N LYS A 207 -0.65 1.72 -4.39
CA LYS A 207 -1.10 2.45 -5.56
C LYS A 207 0.06 2.64 -6.52
N VAL A 208 -0.13 2.22 -7.75
CA VAL A 208 0.85 2.37 -8.83
C VAL A 208 0.16 3.01 -10.03
N THR A 209 0.79 4.07 -10.54
CA THR A 209 0.42 4.70 -11.80
C THR A 209 1.58 4.54 -12.75
N LEU A 210 1.32 3.94 -13.92
CA LEU A 210 2.24 3.85 -15.04
C LEU A 210 2.18 5.13 -15.86
#